data_AF-A0A7X8YQH3-F1
#
_entry.id   AF-A0A7X8YQH3-F1
#
_cell.length_a   1.000
_cell.length_b   1.000
_cell.length_c   1.000
_cell.angle_alpha   90.00
_cell.angle_beta   90.00
_cell.angle_gamma   90.00
#
_symmetry.space_group_name_H-M   'P 1'
#
loop_
_entity.id
_entity.type
_entity.pdbx_description
1 polymer ?
#
loop_
_entity_poly.entity_id
_entity_poly.type
_entity_poly.pdbx_seq_one_letter_code
_entity_poly.pdbx_strand_id
1 'polypeptide(L)'
;MFIYIFSIALIVASNVIYNIAQKSTPQNANPFAALLVTYLTAIIITLLAFAFNRSGKGFIQSFEELNWTSIVLGIAIVGLELGFLLAYRAGWNISVGSLVANILLALVLIPVGILIYHEGFNYYKIAGAVFCIAGLVLINKM
;
A
#
# COMPACT_ATOMS: atom_id res chain seq x y z
N MET A 1 -22.64 4.32 -0.86
CA MET A 1 -21.90 5.55 -0.49
C MET A 1 -21.17 5.40 0.85
N PHE A 2 -21.83 4.95 1.93
CA PHE A 2 -21.21 4.70 3.24
C PHE A 2 -20.00 3.74 3.17
N ILE A 3 -20.11 2.64 2.42
CA ILE A 3 -19.00 1.67 2.26
C ILE A 3 -17.74 2.33 1.64
N TYR A 4 -17.90 3.22 0.66
CA TYR A 4 -16.79 3.89 0.00
C TYR A 4 -16.07 4.84 0.95
N ILE A 5 -16.83 5.61 1.73
CA ILE A 5 -16.29 6.55 2.72
C ILE A 5 -15.58 5.77 3.83
N PHE A 6 -16.18 4.69 4.32
CA PHE A 6 -15.59 3.83 5.34
C PHE A 6 -14.31 3.16 4.84
N SER A 7 -14.30 2.62 3.63
CA SER A 7 -13.11 2.01 3.02
C SER A 7 -11.97 3.02 2.87
N ILE A 8 -12.25 4.24 2.41
CA ILE A 8 -11.23 5.29 2.29
C ILE A 8 -10.72 5.70 3.68
N ALA A 9 -11.61 5.90 4.65
CA ALA A 9 -11.22 6.25 6.01
C ALA A 9 -10.33 5.17 6.64
N LEU A 10 -10.66 3.89 6.42
CA LEU A 10 -9.87 2.76 6.89
C LEU A 10 -8.48 2.74 6.22
N ILE A 11 -8.41 2.94 4.89
CA ILE A 11 -7.13 3.01 4.16
C ILE A 11 -6.25 4.12 4.71
N VAL A 12 -6.81 5.31 4.94
CA VAL A 12 -6.07 6.47 5.46
C VAL A 12 -5.58 6.19 6.88
N ALA A 13 -6.45 5.70 7.78
CA ALA A 13 -6.07 5.37 9.14
C ALA A 13 -4.97 4.30 9.20
N SER A 14 -5.12 3.23 8.41
CA SER A 14 -4.10 2.17 8.29
C SER A 14 -2.79 2.72 7.72
N ASN A 15 -2.83 3.58 6.70
CA ASN A 15 -1.63 4.22 6.18
C ASN A 15 -0.94 5.08 7.24
N VAL A 16 -1.68 5.86 8.02
CA VAL A 16 -1.08 6.69 9.09
C VAL A 16 -0.34 5.80 10.10
N ILE A 17 -1.00 4.74 10.59
CA ILE A 17 -0.38 3.79 11.54
C ILE A 17 0.84 3.12 10.90
N TYR A 18 0.73 2.69 9.64
CA TYR A 18 1.81 2.08 8.88
C TYR A 18 3.05 2.97 8.81
N ASN A 19 2.88 4.22 8.34
CA ASN A 19 4.01 5.13 8.16
C ASN A 19 4.64 5.52 9.52
N ILE A 20 3.84 5.63 10.59
CA ILE A 20 4.34 5.87 11.95
C ILE A 20 5.13 4.66 12.46
N ALA A 21 4.56 3.46 12.40
CA ALA A 21 5.19 2.22 12.86
C ALA A 21 6.51 1.97 12.12
N GLN A 22 6.54 2.23 10.80
CA GLN A 22 7.75 2.11 10.01
C GLN A 22 8.85 3.11 10.42
N LYS A 23 8.53 4.38 10.66
CA LYS A 23 9.55 5.32 11.16
C LYS A 23 10.02 4.98 12.57
N SER A 24 9.11 4.50 13.41
CA SER A 24 9.43 4.03 14.77
C SER A 24 10.21 2.72 14.80
N THR A 25 10.28 1.99 13.67
CA THR A 25 11.07 0.77 13.57
C THR A 25 12.56 1.13 13.69
N PRO A 26 13.28 0.58 14.68
CA PRO A 26 14.64 0.99 14.96
C PRO A 26 15.56 0.76 13.77
N GLN A 27 16.34 1.80 13.42
CA GLN A 27 17.31 1.75 12.30
C GLN A 27 18.37 0.64 12.47
N ASN A 28 18.61 0.22 13.72
CA ASN A 28 19.58 -0.82 14.08
C ASN A 28 19.02 -2.26 13.98
N ALA A 29 17.70 -2.45 13.88
CA ALA A 29 17.13 -3.80 13.73
C ALA A 29 17.30 -4.30 12.29
N ASN A 30 17.43 -5.61 12.07
CA ASN A 30 17.47 -6.13 10.71
C ASN A 30 16.09 -5.91 10.03
N PRO A 31 16.00 -5.19 8.88
CA PRO A 31 14.73 -4.90 8.23
C PRO A 31 13.96 -6.17 7.88
N PHE A 32 14.66 -7.25 7.49
CA PHE A 32 14.04 -8.53 7.22
C PHE A 32 13.43 -9.18 8.48
N ALA A 33 14.03 -8.96 9.65
CA ALA A 33 13.49 -9.48 10.91
C ALA A 33 12.21 -8.73 11.32
N ALA A 34 12.18 -7.40 11.15
CA ALA A 34 10.97 -6.61 11.37
C ALA A 34 9.84 -7.08 10.45
N LEU A 35 10.12 -7.21 9.15
CA LEU A 35 9.14 -7.69 8.17
C LEU A 35 8.63 -9.10 8.48
N LEU A 36 9.53 -10.01 8.88
CA LEU A 36 9.15 -11.37 9.24
C LEU A 36 8.15 -11.37 10.41
N VAL A 37 8.36 -10.54 11.43
CA VAL A 37 7.40 -10.37 12.54
C VAL A 37 6.08 -9.76 12.06
N THR A 38 6.13 -8.75 11.19
CA THR A 38 4.92 -8.14 10.59
C THR A 38 4.11 -9.17 9.82
N TYR A 39 4.77 -10.01 9.00
CA TYR A 39 4.12 -11.07 8.25
C TYR A 39 3.57 -12.17 9.15
N LEU A 40 4.29 -12.60 10.17
CA LEU A 40 3.76 -13.56 11.15
C LEU A 40 2.51 -13.02 11.84
N THR A 41 2.51 -11.74 12.20
CA THR A 41 1.35 -11.08 12.80
C THR A 41 0.19 -11.00 11.82
N ALA A 42 0.46 -10.64 10.56
CA ALA A 42 -0.53 -10.62 9.49
C ALA A 42 -1.13 -12.01 9.23
N ILE A 43 -0.32 -13.07 9.24
CA ILE A 43 -0.77 -14.46 9.12
C ILE A 43 -1.72 -14.80 10.27
N ILE A 44 -1.36 -14.52 11.51
CA ILE A 44 -2.23 -14.83 12.68
C ILE A 44 -3.57 -14.10 12.57
N ILE A 45 -3.55 -12.80 12.25
CA ILE A 45 -4.77 -11.99 12.13
C ILE A 45 -5.64 -12.49 10.97
N THR A 46 -5.05 -12.78 9.80
CA THR A 46 -5.80 -13.28 8.64
C THR A 46 -6.35 -14.68 8.87
N LEU A 47 -5.63 -15.55 9.59
CA LEU A 47 -6.07 -16.90 9.94
C LEU A 47 -7.23 -16.86 10.94
N LEU A 48 -7.19 -15.96 11.93
CA LEU A 48 -8.32 -15.70 12.83
C LEU A 48 -9.53 -15.14 12.07
N ALA A 49 -9.31 -14.16 11.19
CA ALA A 49 -10.37 -13.58 10.36
C ALA A 49 -11.00 -14.64 9.43
N PHE A 50 -10.20 -15.52 8.86
CA PHE A 50 -10.66 -16.62 8.02
C PHE A 50 -11.48 -17.65 8.84
N ALA A 51 -11.03 -17.97 10.06
CA ALA A 51 -11.77 -18.85 10.96
C ALA A 51 -13.14 -18.28 11.39
N PHE A 52 -13.24 -16.95 11.55
CA PHE A 52 -14.51 -16.26 11.82
C PHE A 52 -15.38 -16.08 10.57
N ASN A 53 -14.77 -15.98 9.39
CA ASN A 53 -15.47 -15.86 8.14
C ASN A 53 -15.96 -17.23 7.67
N ARG A 54 -17.12 -17.67 8.19
CA ARG A 54 -17.89 -18.81 7.66
C ARG A 54 -18.48 -18.47 6.28
N SER A 55 -17.62 -18.21 5.32
CA SER A 55 -17.98 -18.37 3.92
C SER A 55 -18.18 -19.87 3.71
N GLY A 56 -19.40 -20.32 3.42
CA GLY A 56 -19.77 -21.75 3.31
C GLY A 56 -19.05 -22.55 2.20
N LYS A 57 -17.91 -22.07 1.70
CA LYS A 57 -17.02 -22.74 0.75
C LYS A 57 -15.91 -23.45 1.53
N GLY A 58 -15.59 -24.69 1.17
CA GLY A 58 -14.55 -25.47 1.85
C GLY A 58 -13.17 -24.80 1.79
N PHE A 59 -12.34 -25.01 2.83
CA PHE A 59 -11.00 -24.43 2.98
C PHE A 59 -10.14 -24.57 1.71
N ILE A 60 -10.26 -25.70 1.01
CA ILE A 60 -9.50 -26.03 -0.21
C ILE A 60 -10.10 -25.35 -1.45
N GLN A 61 -11.42 -25.14 -1.49
CA GLN A 61 -12.12 -24.57 -2.64
C GLN A 61 -11.91 -23.05 -2.76
N SER A 62 -11.71 -22.36 -1.64
CA SER A 62 -11.26 -20.95 -1.60
C SER A 62 -9.80 -20.77 -2.05
N PHE A 63 -8.98 -21.82 -1.94
CA PHE A 63 -7.61 -21.85 -2.47
C PHE A 63 -7.58 -22.18 -3.97
N GLU A 64 -8.59 -22.89 -4.48
CA GLU A 64 -8.74 -23.20 -5.90
C GLU A 64 -9.10 -21.96 -6.74
N GLU A 65 -9.85 -21.01 -6.15
CA GLU A 65 -10.10 -19.68 -6.73
C GLU A 65 -8.90 -18.72 -6.55
N LEU A 66 -7.86 -19.12 -5.78
CA LEU A 66 -6.71 -18.29 -5.47
C LEU A 66 -5.71 -18.30 -6.64
N ASN A 67 -5.70 -17.20 -7.39
CA ASN A 67 -4.83 -17.05 -8.56
C ASN A 67 -3.37 -16.71 -8.18
N TRP A 68 -2.47 -16.84 -9.16
CA TRP A 68 -1.06 -16.37 -9.13
C TRP A 68 -0.91 -14.94 -8.57
N THR A 69 -1.96 -14.13 -8.66
CA THR A 69 -2.06 -12.78 -8.09
C THR A 69 -1.69 -12.72 -6.61
N SER A 70 -2.09 -13.69 -5.79
CA SER A 70 -1.78 -13.68 -4.35
C SER A 70 -0.28 -13.80 -4.08
N ILE A 71 0.43 -14.59 -4.89
CA ILE A 71 1.89 -14.74 -4.81
C ILE A 71 2.56 -13.42 -5.22
N VAL A 72 2.12 -12.82 -6.32
CA VAL A 72 2.64 -11.53 -6.80
C VAL A 72 2.38 -10.42 -5.79
N LEU A 73 1.19 -10.38 -5.17
CA LEU A 73 0.85 -9.43 -4.12
C LEU A 73 1.76 -9.59 -2.91
N GLY A 74 2.06 -10.83 -2.49
CA GLY A 74 3.01 -11.10 -1.41
C GLY A 74 4.39 -10.51 -1.69
N ILE A 75 4.94 -10.74 -2.89
CA ILE A 75 6.23 -10.18 -3.31
C ILE A 75 6.17 -8.64 -3.36
N ALA A 76 5.07 -8.08 -3.87
CA ALA A 76 4.88 -6.63 -3.95
C ALA A 76 4.84 -5.97 -2.57
N ILE A 77 4.17 -6.57 -1.58
CA ILE A 77 4.11 -6.05 -0.20
C ILE A 77 5.51 -6.06 0.42
N VAL A 78 6.32 -7.10 0.20
CA VAL A 78 7.72 -7.14 0.67
C VAL A 78 8.53 -5.98 0.08
N GLY A 79 8.41 -5.75 -1.22
CA GLY A 79 9.09 -4.62 -1.88
C GLY A 79 8.61 -3.27 -1.35
N LEU A 80 7.31 -3.10 -1.13
CA LEU A 80 6.71 -1.87 -0.63
C LEU A 80 7.20 -1.58 0.80
N GLU A 81 7.13 -2.56 1.68
CA GLU A 81 7.58 -2.41 3.06
C GLU A 81 9.08 -2.13 3.17
N LEU A 82 9.92 -2.88 2.42
CA LEU A 82 11.36 -2.62 2.32
C LEU A 82 11.65 -1.22 1.76
N GLY A 83 10.90 -0.78 0.74
CA GLY A 83 11.07 0.51 0.10
C GLY A 83 10.82 1.67 1.05
N PHE A 84 9.71 1.65 1.79
CA PHE A 84 9.41 2.66 2.79
C PHE A 84 10.43 2.63 3.95
N LEU A 85 10.84 1.44 4.41
CA LEU A 85 11.81 1.30 5.49
C LEU A 85 13.18 1.87 5.09
N LEU A 86 13.63 1.62 3.85
CA LEU A 86 14.84 2.22 3.29
C LEU A 86 14.72 3.75 3.16
N ALA A 87 13.57 4.27 2.71
CA ALA A 87 13.34 5.71 2.61
C ALA A 87 13.42 6.38 4.00
N TYR A 88 12.81 5.79 5.02
CA TYR A 88 12.89 6.31 6.39
C TYR A 88 14.27 6.18 7.02
N ARG A 89 15.04 5.12 6.68
CA ARG A 89 16.45 5.02 7.07
C ARG A 89 17.32 6.06 6.42
N ALA A 90 17.03 6.46 5.18
CA ALA A 90 17.72 7.55 4.49
C ALA A 90 17.43 8.94 5.11
N GLY A 91 16.63 9.01 6.18
CA GLY A 91 16.34 10.24 6.90
C GLY A 91 15.15 11.02 6.35
N TRP A 92 14.38 10.45 5.41
CA TRP A 92 13.20 11.13 4.88
C TRP A 92 12.14 11.33 5.96
N ASN A 93 11.50 12.51 5.93
CA ASN A 93 10.34 12.80 6.76
C ASN A 93 9.15 11.90 6.35
N ILE A 94 8.36 11.42 7.33
CA ILE A 94 7.13 10.63 7.07
C ILE A 94 6.26 11.29 6.02
N SER A 95 6.00 12.58 6.23
CA SER A 95 5.10 13.34 5.37
C SER A 95 5.64 13.46 3.96
N VAL A 96 6.94 13.71 3.76
CA VAL A 96 7.53 13.89 2.42
C VAL A 96 7.67 12.54 1.71
N GLY A 97 8.16 11.50 2.40
CA GLY A 97 8.36 10.17 1.81
C GLY A 97 7.06 9.50 1.40
N SER A 98 6.05 9.53 2.28
CA SER A 98 4.74 8.95 1.97
C SER A 98 4.02 9.74 0.88
N LEU A 99 4.14 11.08 0.88
CA LEU A 99 3.49 11.92 -0.12
C LEU A 99 4.14 11.76 -1.50
N VAL A 100 5.48 11.75 -1.59
CA VAL A 100 6.21 11.47 -2.84
C VAL A 100 5.87 10.08 -3.37
N ALA A 101 5.90 9.05 -2.51
CA ALA A 101 5.57 7.68 -2.91
C ALA A 101 4.13 7.57 -3.43
N ASN A 102 3.15 8.14 -2.71
CA ASN A 102 1.75 8.08 -3.12
C ASN A 102 1.47 8.87 -4.41
N ILE A 103 2.11 10.03 -4.61
CA ILE A 103 1.95 10.82 -5.83
C ILE A 103 2.58 10.10 -7.02
N LEU A 104 3.81 9.60 -6.90
CA LEU A 104 4.45 8.79 -7.95
C LEU A 104 3.64 7.54 -8.26
N LEU A 105 3.13 6.86 -7.23
CA LEU A 105 2.26 5.70 -7.40
C LEU A 105 0.99 6.08 -8.19
N ALA A 106 0.32 7.17 -7.83
CA ALA A 106 -0.85 7.65 -8.56
C ALA A 106 -0.53 8.00 -10.02
N LEU A 107 0.62 8.64 -10.28
CA LEU A 107 1.08 8.98 -11.62
C LEU A 107 1.34 7.75 -12.48
N VAL A 108 1.89 6.68 -11.91
CA VAL A 108 2.14 5.41 -12.62
C VAL A 108 0.85 4.59 -12.77
N LEU A 109 -0.06 4.65 -11.80
CA LEU A 109 -1.34 3.95 -11.86
C LEU A 109 -2.27 4.52 -12.95
N ILE A 110 -2.18 5.82 -13.28
CA ILE A 110 -2.99 6.42 -14.36
C ILE A 110 -2.76 5.72 -15.72
N PRO A 111 -1.53 5.64 -16.27
CA PRO A 111 -1.27 4.95 -17.54
C PRO A 111 -1.50 3.45 -17.43
N VAL A 112 -1.20 2.83 -16.28
CA VAL A 112 -1.48 1.40 -16.05
C VAL A 112 -2.99 1.11 -16.09
N GLY A 113 -3.81 1.94 -15.45
CA GLY A 113 -5.28 1.84 -15.50
C GLY A 113 -5.83 2.02 -16.91
N ILE A 114 -5.25 2.94 -17.68
CA ILE A 114 -5.63 3.18 -19.07
C ILE A 114 -5.24 2.00 -19.98
N LEU A 115 -4.01 1.49 -19.87
CA LEU A 115 -3.47 0.46 -20.77
C LEU A 115 -3.93 -0.95 -20.42
N ILE A 116 -3.98 -1.29 -19.13
CA ILE A 116 -4.28 -2.66 -18.67
C ILE A 116 -5.78 -2.83 -18.40
N TYR A 117 -6.41 -1.85 -17.76
CA TYR A 117 -7.82 -1.93 -17.36
C TYR A 117 -8.77 -1.21 -18.33
N HIS A 118 -8.25 -0.63 -19.42
CA HIS A 118 -9.01 0.15 -20.39
C HIS A 118 -9.89 1.22 -19.75
N GLU A 119 -9.44 1.81 -18.63
CA GLU A 119 -10.16 2.91 -18.01
C GLU A 119 -10.28 4.09 -18.97
N GLY A 120 -11.46 4.73 -18.98
CA GLY A 120 -11.75 5.86 -19.87
C GLY A 120 -10.67 6.94 -19.79
N PHE A 121 -10.10 7.27 -20.94
CA PHE A 121 -9.09 8.30 -21.08
C PHE A 121 -9.71 9.67 -20.82
N ASN A 122 -9.47 10.21 -19.63
CA ASN A 122 -10.03 11.49 -19.23
C ASN A 122 -8.92 12.53 -19.09
N TYR A 123 -8.93 13.57 -19.92
CA TYR A 123 -7.97 14.68 -19.90
C TYR A 123 -7.86 15.33 -18.51
N TYR A 124 -8.92 15.28 -17.70
CA TYR A 124 -8.89 15.74 -16.31
C TYR A 124 -7.95 14.93 -15.40
N LYS A 125 -7.74 13.62 -15.65
CA LYS A 125 -6.76 12.80 -14.90
C LYS A 125 -5.32 13.29 -15.15
N ILE A 126 -5.02 13.68 -16.39
CA ILE A 126 -3.71 14.21 -16.77
C ILE A 126 -3.49 15.61 -16.18
N ALA A 127 -4.50 16.48 -16.24
CA ALA A 127 -4.42 17.79 -15.60
C ALA A 127 -4.24 17.69 -14.07
N GLY A 128 -4.95 16.77 -13.43
CA GLY A 128 -4.80 16.47 -12.00
C GLY A 128 -3.41 15.94 -11.64
N ALA A 129 -2.87 15.02 -12.46
CA ALA A 129 -1.50 14.52 -12.33
C ALA A 129 -0.45 15.65 -12.33
N VAL A 130 -0.55 16.58 -13.29
CA VAL A 130 0.35 17.75 -13.37
C VAL A 130 0.21 18.63 -12.12
N PHE A 131 -1.01 18.82 -11.61
CA PHE A 131 -1.24 19.61 -10.39
C PHE A 131 -0.68 18.92 -9.13
N CYS A 132 -0.78 17.58 -9.03
CA CYS A 132 -0.15 16.82 -7.95
C CYS A 132 1.38 16.94 -7.97
N ILE A 133 2.00 16.91 -9.16
CA ILE A 133 3.45 17.12 -9.31
C ILE A 133 3.83 18.54 -8.87
N ALA A 134 3.06 19.55 -9.29
CA ALA A 134 3.30 20.94 -8.89
C ALA A 134 3.20 21.11 -7.36
N GLY A 135 2.18 20.51 -6.73
CA GLY A 135 2.04 20.49 -5.27
C GLY A 135 3.19 19.76 -4.57
N LEU A 136 3.67 18.65 -5.15
CA LEU A 136 4.81 17.91 -4.64
C LEU A 136 6.10 18.75 -4.63
N VAL A 137 6.38 19.44 -5.73
CA VAL A 137 7.55 20.32 -5.85
C VAL A 137 7.47 21.46 -4.83
N LEU A 138 6.28 21.99 -4.57
CA LEU A 138 6.09 23.06 -3.59
C LEU A 138 6.35 22.56 -2.15
N ILE A 139 5.85 21.37 -1.81
CA ILE A 139 6.02 20.76 -0.48
C ILE A 139 7.48 20.32 -0.24
N ASN A 140 8.15 19.77 -1.27
CA ASN A 140 9.53 19.33 -1.16
C ASN A 140 10.54 20.49 -1.10
N LYS A 141 10.12 21.73 -1.38
CA LYS A 141 10.97 22.92 -1.39
C LYS A 141 10.83 23.79 -0.12
N MET A 142 10.10 23.31 0.90
CA MET A 142 10.13 23.84 2.27
C MET A 142 11.23 23.15 3.08
#